data_AF-B4WR04-F1
#
_entry.id   AF-B4WR04-F1
#
_cell.length_a   1.000
_cell.length_b   1.000
_cell.length_c   1.000
_cell.angle_alpha   90.00
_cell.angle_beta   90.00
_cell.angle_gamma   90.00
#
_symmetry.space_group_name_H-M   'P 1'
#
loop_
_entity.id
_entity.type
_entity.pdbx_description
1 polymer ?
#
loop_
_entity_poly.entity_id
_entity_poly.type
_entity_poly.pdbx_seq_one_letter_code
_entity_poly.pdbx_strand_id
1 'polypeptide(L)'
;MPQGKHSRLQNKFVNVINGIVEPNKTACAFPELQCICGTNAVVSDISVFTREHLPIDENGEIANVFEIAPDWIIEILSPGQRYAKVIKKIQCCLRHGTGMG
;
A
#
# COMPACT_ATOMS: atom_id res chain seq x y z
N MET A 1 15.92 -8.68 2.30
CA MET A 1 15.44 -9.26 1.03
C MET A 1 14.14 -10.00 1.29
N PRO A 2 13.19 -9.99 0.34
CA PRO A 2 11.91 -10.69 0.49
C PRO A 2 12.16 -12.19 0.74
N GLN A 3 11.42 -12.78 1.66
CA GLN A 3 11.48 -14.21 1.94
C GLN A 3 10.33 -14.92 1.23
N GLY A 4 10.53 -16.15 0.76
CA GLY A 4 9.51 -16.85 -0.05
C GLY A 4 8.13 -16.97 0.61
N LYS A 5 8.05 -17.15 1.94
CA LYS A 5 6.77 -17.15 2.67
C LYS A 5 6.08 -15.77 2.67
N HIS A 6 6.86 -14.70 2.86
CA HIS A 6 6.39 -13.32 2.84
C HIS A 6 5.87 -12.97 1.44
N SER A 7 6.67 -13.18 0.39
CA SER A 7 6.27 -12.89 -0.99
C SER A 7 5.04 -13.68 -1.44
N ARG A 8 4.92 -14.96 -1.02
CA ARG A 8 3.73 -15.76 -1.33
C ARG A 8 2.48 -15.23 -0.63
N LEU A 9 2.60 -14.76 0.62
CA LEU A 9 1.47 -14.19 1.36
C LEU A 9 1.07 -12.84 0.76
N GLN A 10 2.04 -11.96 0.46
CA GLN A 10 1.82 -10.67 -0.20
C GLN A 10 1.09 -10.85 -1.53
N ASN A 11 1.61 -11.69 -2.42
CA ASN A 11 1.01 -11.94 -3.72
C ASN A 11 -0.42 -12.48 -3.62
N LYS A 12 -0.65 -13.47 -2.74
CA LYS A 12 -2.00 -13.99 -2.52
C LYS A 12 -2.95 -12.94 -1.99
N PHE A 13 -2.49 -12.13 -1.04
CA PHE A 13 -3.35 -11.15 -0.39
C PHE A 13 -3.72 -10.02 -1.35
N VAL A 14 -2.75 -9.50 -2.12
CA VAL A 14 -3.03 -8.46 -3.13
C VAL A 14 -4.02 -8.96 -4.19
N ASN A 15 -3.87 -10.21 -4.65
CA ASN A 15 -4.80 -10.81 -5.62
C ASN A 15 -6.22 -10.97 -5.04
N VAL A 16 -6.34 -11.35 -3.77
CA VAL A 16 -7.65 -11.46 -3.10
C VAL A 16 -8.31 -10.09 -2.99
N ILE A 17 -7.55 -9.05 -2.60
CA ILE A 17 -8.09 -7.69 -2.50
C ILE A 17 -8.56 -7.22 -3.88
N ASN A 18 -7.68 -7.26 -4.90
CA ASN A 18 -8.01 -6.79 -6.25
C ASN A 18 -9.16 -7.57 -6.88
N GLY A 19 -9.25 -8.89 -6.64
CA GLY A 19 -10.38 -9.71 -7.08
C GLY A 19 -11.74 -9.28 -6.52
N ILE A 20 -11.77 -8.55 -5.40
CA ILE A 20 -12.98 -7.99 -4.79
C ILE A 20 -13.21 -6.54 -5.26
N VAL A 21 -12.17 -5.71 -5.27
CA VAL A 21 -12.31 -4.25 -5.43
C VAL A 21 -12.32 -3.77 -6.88
N GLU A 22 -11.57 -4.42 -7.78
CA GLU A 22 -11.44 -4.01 -9.17
C GLU A 22 -12.71 -4.24 -10.01
N PRO A 23 -13.46 -5.36 -9.86
CA PRO A 23 -14.69 -5.58 -10.64
C PRO A 23 -15.73 -4.47 -10.46
N ASN A 24 -15.81 -3.92 -9.25
CA ASN A 24 -16.71 -2.81 -8.92
C ASN A 24 -16.04 -1.43 -9.04
N LYS A 25 -14.76 -1.37 -9.46
CA LYS A 25 -13.95 -0.15 -9.59
C LYS A 25 -13.94 0.69 -8.30
N THR A 26 -13.89 0.04 -7.15
CA THR A 26 -13.98 0.70 -5.83
C THR A 26 -12.60 1.06 -5.27
N ALA A 27 -11.57 0.30 -5.60
CA ALA A 27 -10.21 0.52 -5.15
C ALA A 27 -9.22 -0.26 -6.04
N CYS A 28 -7.93 -0.02 -5.83
CA CYS A 28 -6.81 -0.79 -6.36
C CYS A 28 -5.78 -1.04 -5.25
N ALA A 29 -5.23 -2.27 -5.21
CA ALA A 29 -4.15 -2.65 -4.32
C ALA A 29 -2.86 -2.89 -5.09
N PHE A 30 -1.76 -2.33 -4.58
CA PHE A 30 -0.44 -2.35 -5.21
C PHE A 30 0.59 -2.98 -4.27
N PRO A 31 1.36 -3.99 -4.72
CA PRO A 31 2.46 -4.53 -3.95
C PRO A 31 3.71 -3.62 -4.09
N GLU A 32 4.43 -3.40 -2.98
CA GLU A 32 5.73 -2.69 -2.97
C GLU A 32 5.70 -1.27 -3.61
N LEU A 33 4.57 -0.58 -3.51
CA LEU A 33 4.41 0.77 -4.09
C LEU A 33 4.99 1.84 -3.16
N GLN A 34 5.82 2.72 -3.72
CA GLN A 34 6.31 3.90 -3.01
C GLN A 34 5.22 4.98 -2.96
N CYS A 35 4.91 5.42 -1.74
CA CYS A 35 3.97 6.49 -1.44
C CYS A 35 4.67 7.59 -0.63
N ILE A 36 4.20 8.83 -0.72
CA ILE A 36 4.66 9.93 0.13
C ILE A 36 3.67 10.09 1.30
N CYS A 37 4.10 9.73 2.51
CA CYS A 37 3.35 9.95 3.75
C CYS A 37 3.93 11.18 4.48
N GLY A 38 3.38 12.36 4.18
CA GLY A 38 3.90 13.65 4.67
C GLY A 38 5.18 14.06 3.95
N THR A 39 6.30 14.14 4.67
CA THR A 39 7.63 14.40 4.07
C THR A 39 8.46 13.12 3.86
N ASN A 40 7.90 11.94 4.19
CA ASN A 40 8.62 10.67 4.13
C ASN A 40 8.14 9.82 2.97
N ALA A 41 9.09 9.29 2.19
CA ALA A 41 8.81 8.19 1.27
C ALA A 41 8.66 6.89 2.07
N VAL A 42 7.56 6.18 1.79
CA VAL A 42 7.20 4.91 2.42
C VAL A 42 6.90 3.89 1.33
N VAL A 43 7.59 2.75 1.38
CA VAL A 43 7.25 1.56 0.58
C VAL A 43 6.63 0.54 1.53
N SER A 44 5.35 0.25 1.33
CA SER A 44 4.62 -0.77 2.10
C SER A 44 4.62 -2.11 1.37
N ASP A 45 4.32 -3.20 2.09
CA ASP A 45 4.17 -4.49 1.41
C ASP A 45 2.93 -4.46 0.49
N ILE A 46 1.82 -3.86 0.94
CA ILE A 46 0.64 -3.60 0.10
C ILE A 46 0.04 -2.24 0.47
N SER A 47 -0.15 -1.39 -0.55
CA SER A 47 -0.87 -0.11 -0.46
C SER A 47 -2.20 -0.22 -1.21
N VAL A 48 -3.30 0.15 -0.56
CA VAL A 48 -4.63 0.17 -1.19
C VAL A 48 -5.13 1.61 -1.29
N PHE A 49 -5.65 1.97 -2.46
CA PHE A 49 -6.26 3.27 -2.76
C PHE A 49 -7.68 3.07 -3.23
N THR A 50 -8.62 3.76 -2.62
CA THR A 50 -10.00 3.92 -3.11
C THR A 50 -10.01 4.63 -4.45
N ARG A 51 -11.08 4.45 -5.22
CA ARG A 51 -11.19 5.05 -6.54
C ARG A 51 -11.09 6.58 -6.52
N GLU A 52 -11.61 7.19 -5.45
CA GLU A 52 -11.64 8.64 -5.24
C GLU A 52 -10.25 9.21 -4.94
N HIS A 53 -9.37 8.43 -4.30
CA HIS A 53 -8.01 8.85 -3.96
C HIS A 53 -6.93 8.31 -4.90
N LEU A 54 -7.27 7.40 -5.82
CA LEU A 54 -6.31 6.84 -6.76
C LEU A 54 -5.73 7.95 -7.67
N PRO A 55 -4.41 8.21 -7.64
CA PRO A 55 -3.77 9.18 -8.51
C PRO A 55 -3.88 8.78 -9.98
N ILE A 56 -4.37 9.69 -10.80
CA ILE A 56 -4.54 9.53 -12.25
C ILE A 56 -3.75 10.64 -12.95
N ASP A 57 -3.10 10.29 -14.07
CA ASP A 57 -2.34 11.23 -14.87
C ASP A 57 -3.20 11.98 -15.90
N GLU A 58 -2.56 12.84 -16.70
CA GLU A 58 -3.22 13.64 -17.74
C GLU A 58 -3.90 12.81 -18.84
N ASN A 59 -3.48 11.54 -19.01
CA ASN A 59 -4.04 10.61 -20.00
C ASN A 59 -5.22 9.80 -19.44
N GLY A 60 -5.53 9.93 -18.15
CA GLY A 60 -6.54 9.11 -17.49
C GLY A 60 -6.02 7.75 -17.01
N GLU A 61 -4.71 7.52 -17.02
CA GLU A 61 -4.06 6.29 -16.55
C GLU A 61 -3.59 6.43 -15.10
N ILE A 62 -3.29 5.31 -14.44
CA ILE A 62 -2.75 5.32 -13.07
C ILE A 62 -1.39 6.02 -13.09
N ALA A 63 -1.24 7.07 -12.28
CA ALA A 63 -0.02 7.84 -12.24
C ALA A 63 1.17 7.00 -11.74
N ASN A 64 2.37 7.28 -12.24
CA ASN A 64 3.59 6.59 -11.81
C ASN A 64 4.05 6.98 -10.39
N VAL A 65 3.67 8.17 -9.91
CA VAL A 65 4.10 8.72 -8.63
C VAL A 65 2.90 8.92 -7.72
N PHE A 66 3.00 8.38 -6.51
CA PHE A 66 1.96 8.50 -5.48
C PHE A 66 2.45 9.44 -4.39
N GLU A 67 2.05 10.71 -4.48
CA GLU A 67 2.43 11.77 -3.53
C GLU A 67 1.50 11.84 -2.30
N ILE A 68 0.69 10.81 -2.10
CA ILE A 68 -0.30 10.71 -1.03
C ILE A 68 -0.11 9.40 -0.24
N ALA A 69 -0.58 9.39 1.01
CA ALA A 69 -0.65 8.18 1.81
C ALA A 69 -1.76 7.24 1.27
N PRO A 70 -1.59 5.91 1.36
CA PRO A 70 -2.64 4.97 0.99
C PRO A 70 -3.84 5.07 1.93
N ASP A 71 -5.03 4.69 1.46
CA ASP A 71 -6.24 4.58 2.30
C ASP A 71 -6.13 3.44 3.30
N TRP A 72 -5.48 2.35 2.88
CA TRP A 72 -5.15 1.22 3.72
C TRP A 72 -3.72 0.75 3.46
N ILE A 73 -2.91 0.71 4.52
CA ILE A 73 -1.55 0.17 4.51
C ILE A 73 -1.54 -1.23 5.12
N ILE A 74 -0.80 -2.16 4.52
CA ILE A 74 -0.63 -3.52 5.05
C ILE A 74 0.86 -3.84 5.08
N GLU A 75 1.32 -4.37 6.21
CA GLU A 75 2.70 -4.84 6.43
C GLU A 75 2.69 -6.30 6.87
N ILE A 76 3.43 -7.14 6.17
CA ILE A 76 3.61 -8.56 6.44
C ILE A 76 4.97 -8.72 7.12
N LEU A 77 4.96 -9.21 8.34
CA LEU A 77 6.20 -9.39 9.09
C LEU A 77 7.00 -10.58 8.56
N SER A 78 8.28 -10.34 8.29
CA SER A 78 9.27 -11.37 7.98
C SER A 78 10.23 -11.61 9.16
N PRO A 79 10.78 -12.83 9.33
CA PRO A 79 11.80 -13.10 10.34
C PRO A 79 12.96 -12.11 10.29
N GLY A 80 13.35 -11.56 11.44
CA GLY A 80 14.44 -10.58 11.57
C GLY A 80 14.05 -9.12 11.30
N GLN A 81 12.80 -8.86 10.91
CA GLN A 81 12.30 -7.50 10.72
C GLN A 81 12.06 -6.81 12.06
N ARG A 82 12.48 -5.54 12.16
CA ARG A 82 12.31 -4.74 13.39
C ARG A 82 10.87 -4.22 13.49
N TYR A 83 10.09 -4.77 14.42
CA TYR A 83 8.70 -4.37 14.69
C TYR A 83 8.52 -2.85 14.84
N ALA A 84 9.40 -2.18 15.59
CA ALA A 84 9.32 -0.73 15.80
C ALA A 84 9.40 0.08 14.48
N LYS A 85 10.14 -0.41 13.47
CA LYS A 85 10.23 0.25 12.16
C LYS A 85 8.91 0.12 11.39
N VAL A 86 8.28 -1.05 11.46
CA VAL A 86 6.97 -1.33 10.83
C VAL A 86 5.88 -0.49 11.47
N ILE A 87 5.81 -0.47 12.81
CA ILE A 87 4.85 0.35 13.56
C ILE A 87 5.03 1.83 13.22
N LYS A 88 6.27 2.33 13.19
CA LYS A 88 6.55 3.73 12.83
C LYS A 88 6.07 4.09 11.42
N LYS A 89 6.18 3.14 10.48
CA LYS A 89 5.71 3.30 9.10
C LYS A 89 4.18 3.41 9.05
N ILE A 90 3.47 2.46 9.68
CA ILE A 90 2.00 2.48 9.78
C ILE A 90 1.53 3.78 10.43
N GLN A 91 2.10 4.14 11.59
CA GLN A 91 1.79 5.39 12.27
C GLN A 91 2.09 6.64 11.42
N CYS A 92 3.09 6.60 10.54
CA CYS A 92 3.36 7.71 9.62
C CYS A 92 2.18 7.90 8.67
N CYS A 93 1.68 6.84 8.03
CA CYS A 93 0.61 6.97 7.06
C CYS A 93 -0.75 7.25 7.74
N LEU A 94 -1.02 6.66 8.91
CA LEU A 94 -2.20 7.00 9.73
C LEU A 94 -2.28 8.49 10.10
N ARG A 95 -1.13 9.13 10.38
CA ARG A 95 -1.09 10.59 10.64
C ARG A 95 -1.34 11.46 9.39
N HIS A 96 -1.29 10.89 8.20
CA HIS A 96 -1.40 11.61 6.92
C HIS A 96 -2.60 11.13 6.08
N GLY A 97 -3.66 10.66 6.74
CA GLY A 97 -4.95 10.40 6.09
C GLY A 97 -5.25 8.93 5.77
N THR A 98 -4.33 8.01 6.02
CA THR A 98 -4.63 6.57 5.94
C THR A 98 -5.73 6.21 6.95
N GLY A 99 -6.80 5.56 6.49
CA GLY A 99 -7.93 5.16 7.33
C GLY A 99 -7.71 3.85 8.10
N MET A 100 -6.87 2.95 7.59
CA MET A 100 -6.61 1.63 8.20
C MET A 100 -5.14 1.22 8.06
N GLY A 101 -4.58 0.57 9.09
CA GLY A 101 -3.19 0.09 9.09
C GLY A 101 -2.95 -1.09 10.01
#